data_AF-A0A9D4TXD7-F1
#
_entry.id   AF-A0A9D4TXD7-F1
#
_cell.length_a   1.000
_cell.length_b   1.000
_cell.length_c   1.000
_cell.angle_alpha   90.00
_cell.angle_beta   90.00
_cell.angle_gamma   90.00
#
_symmetry.space_group_name_H-M   'P 1'
#
loop_
_entity.id
_entity.type
_entity.pdbx_description
1 polymer ?
#
loop_
_entity_poly.entity_id
_entity_poly.type
_entity_poly.pdbx_seq_one_letter_code
_entity_poly.pdbx_strand_id
1 'polypeptide(L)'
;MSDAMVAGMRVIKPAVCKPQQPSRARSHMKRRQQDRKQRPHQQFLVAAGTAGGDAPLAPTNATTEQGNALVVQQASDPSMTPEVQEALAKVQAALADAEENVQTLHTLPSAQLPTTSHKLLAVLRPLAQFAALTAFCAATHSLGLAVRVLGSLAVGAAAALYGWRRSSLSASGAVAAAVVGWATLGASFRSGMLLLTFFLASSKITQLGEEVKDVEEGHKKGGQRDWRQVACNAAVPAALALAAAFYSRGADVAIGQLAPSGGAAATRLLAALNAAFLGYYACCCGDTWSSELGQLSPEEPRLITTLRPVRKGTNGGVTVAGLAASLAGGLAMGGTFLLATIASPTRVAGAVALPWWRPVALGLGAGCVGSLIDSVLGATIQFTGYNRVSGKITGRPGPDVTAISGSPLLDNNAVNGVSASLTAALSAAVAVYLF
;
A
#
# COMPACT_ATOMS: atom_id res chain seq x y z
N MET A 1 69.39 16.68 30.87
CA MET A 1 70.06 15.57 30.19
C MET A 1 68.95 14.62 29.77
N SER A 2 68.44 14.75 28.54
CA SER A 2 68.98 14.10 27.32
C SER A 2 68.83 12.58 27.41
N ASP A 3 68.38 11.81 26.44
CA ASP A 3 67.99 12.03 25.06
C ASP A 3 67.35 10.70 24.63
N ALA A 4 66.26 10.73 23.84
CA ALA A 4 65.98 9.69 22.84
C ALA A 4 64.84 10.16 21.92
N MET A 5 65.26 10.97 20.96
CA MET A 5 64.61 11.32 19.70
C MET A 5 64.10 10.08 18.92
N VAL A 6 62.88 10.13 18.38
CA VAL A 6 62.52 10.36 16.95
C VAL A 6 62.87 9.23 15.97
N ALA A 7 61.85 8.64 15.34
CA ALA A 7 61.73 8.47 13.88
C ALA A 7 60.47 7.67 13.50
N GLY A 8 59.61 8.18 12.62
CA GLY A 8 58.58 7.34 12.00
C GLY A 8 57.33 7.99 11.37
N MET A 9 57.27 9.30 11.09
CA MET A 9 56.20 9.88 10.27
C MET A 9 56.35 9.43 8.81
N ARG A 10 55.49 8.53 8.32
CA ARG A 10 55.29 8.32 6.88
C ARG A 10 54.10 9.14 6.39
N VAL A 11 54.43 10.16 5.60
CA VAL A 11 53.53 10.93 4.74
C VAL A 11 52.94 10.00 3.67
N ILE A 12 51.62 9.83 3.66
CA ILE A 12 50.91 9.19 2.54
C ILE A 12 50.64 10.27 1.49
N LYS A 13 51.29 10.16 0.32
CA LYS A 13 51.04 11.01 -0.85
C LYS A 13 49.63 10.77 -1.42
N PRO A 14 48.95 11.79 -1.97
CA PRO A 14 47.68 11.60 -2.66
C PRO A 14 47.88 10.85 -3.99
N ALA A 15 47.06 9.82 -4.22
CA ALA A 15 47.03 9.09 -5.49
C ALA A 15 46.35 9.95 -6.57
N VAL A 16 47.09 10.21 -7.64
CA VAL A 16 46.61 10.84 -8.88
C VAL A 16 45.70 9.85 -9.61
N CYS A 17 44.41 10.19 -9.76
CA CYS A 17 43.44 9.38 -10.49
C CYS A 17 43.56 9.66 -12.01
N LYS A 18 43.98 8.65 -12.80
CA LYS A 18 43.92 8.69 -14.27
C LYS A 18 42.48 8.49 -14.76
N PRO A 19 42.05 9.13 -15.86
CA PRO A 19 40.70 8.98 -16.38
C PRO A 19 40.48 7.57 -16.95
N GLN A 20 39.48 6.85 -16.41
CA GLN A 20 39.00 5.58 -16.94
C GLN A 20 38.20 5.79 -18.23
N GLN A 21 38.57 5.07 -19.29
CA GLN A 21 37.79 4.96 -20.52
C GLN A 21 36.42 4.31 -20.26
N PRO A 22 35.34 4.72 -20.96
CA PRO A 22 34.02 4.16 -20.77
C PRO A 22 33.93 2.71 -21.29
N SER A 23 33.39 1.82 -20.45
CA SER A 23 33.27 0.39 -20.69
C SER A 23 32.30 0.05 -21.84
N ARG A 24 32.64 -1.01 -22.58
CA ARG A 24 31.89 -1.63 -23.69
C ARG A 24 30.46 -2.12 -23.36
N ALA A 25 29.95 -1.91 -22.14
CA ALA A 25 28.62 -2.35 -21.73
C ALA A 25 27.49 -1.39 -22.18
N ARG A 26 27.79 -0.11 -22.45
CA ARG A 26 26.79 0.88 -22.92
C ARG A 26 26.42 0.76 -24.40
N SER A 27 27.21 0.06 -25.22
CA SER A 27 26.93 -0.14 -26.65
C SER A 27 25.95 -1.30 -26.91
N HIS A 28 25.93 -2.33 -26.06
CA HIS A 28 25.00 -3.47 -26.22
C HIS A 28 23.57 -3.15 -25.80
N MET A 29 23.36 -2.22 -24.86
CA MET A 29 22.02 -1.83 -24.41
C MET A 29 21.29 -0.93 -25.43
N LYS A 30 22.02 -0.09 -26.16
CA LYS A 30 21.47 0.72 -27.27
C LYS A 30 21.08 -0.14 -28.50
N ARG A 31 21.85 -1.20 -28.83
CA ARG A 31 21.49 -2.13 -29.92
C ARG A 31 20.22 -2.93 -29.63
N ARG A 32 19.98 -3.38 -28.39
CA ARG A 32 18.74 -4.11 -28.03
C ARG A 32 17.47 -3.26 -28.05
N GLN A 33 17.57 -1.93 -27.92
CA GLN A 33 16.42 -1.03 -28.09
C GLN A 33 16.13 -0.72 -29.56
N GLN A 34 17.13 -0.79 -30.44
CA GLN A 34 16.97 -0.58 -31.88
C GLN A 34 16.36 -1.81 -32.58
N ASP A 35 16.75 -3.03 -32.19
CA ASP A 35 16.21 -4.27 -32.78
C ASP A 35 14.74 -4.59 -32.41
N ARG A 36 14.18 -3.91 -31.39
CA ARG A 36 12.77 -4.09 -31.00
C ARG A 36 11.79 -3.22 -31.80
N LYS A 37 12.30 -2.23 -32.56
CA LYS A 37 11.51 -1.35 -33.43
C LYS A 37 11.35 -1.88 -34.87
N GLN A 38 11.95 -3.03 -35.21
CA GLN A 38 11.91 -3.60 -36.58
C GLN A 38 11.39 -5.05 -36.61
N ARG A 39 10.20 -5.32 -36.05
CA ARG A 39 9.48 -6.55 -36.40
C ARG A 39 8.19 -6.20 -37.14
N PRO A 40 7.97 -6.71 -38.37
CA PRO A 40 6.71 -6.52 -39.08
C PRO A 40 5.60 -7.29 -38.37
N HIS A 41 4.43 -6.66 -38.29
CA HIS A 41 3.20 -7.24 -37.77
C HIS A 41 2.83 -8.48 -38.58
N GLN A 42 2.85 -9.66 -37.94
CA GLN A 42 2.16 -10.83 -38.46
C GLN A 42 0.65 -10.59 -38.30
N GLN A 43 -0.04 -10.50 -39.42
CA GLN A 43 -1.49 -10.53 -39.53
C GLN A 43 -2.01 -11.86 -38.96
N PHE A 44 -2.83 -11.78 -37.90
CA PHE A 44 -3.73 -12.86 -37.53
C PHE A 44 -5.07 -12.60 -38.21
N LEU A 45 -5.37 -13.39 -39.24
CA LEU A 45 -6.73 -13.59 -39.74
C LEU A 45 -7.54 -14.28 -38.64
N VAL A 46 -8.62 -13.65 -38.17
CA VAL A 46 -9.73 -14.35 -37.51
C VAL A 46 -11.02 -13.91 -38.17
N ALA A 47 -11.76 -14.91 -38.63
CA ALA A 47 -12.98 -14.83 -39.40
C ALA A 47 -14.15 -14.19 -38.62
N ALA A 48 -15.05 -13.60 -39.40
CA ALA A 48 -16.30 -12.98 -38.97
C ALA A 48 -17.29 -13.96 -38.32
N GLY A 49 -18.14 -13.42 -37.43
CA GLY A 49 -19.45 -14.00 -37.14
C GLY A 49 -19.90 -13.88 -35.68
N THR A 50 -20.66 -12.85 -35.35
CA THR A 50 -22.10 -12.92 -34.99
C THR A 50 -22.54 -11.60 -34.34
N ALA A 51 -23.66 -11.10 -34.85
CA ALA A 51 -24.29 -9.86 -34.46
C ALA A 51 -24.89 -9.95 -33.05
N GLY A 52 -24.74 -8.87 -32.28
CA GLY A 52 -25.47 -8.59 -31.06
C GLY A 52 -25.51 -7.08 -30.90
N GLY A 53 -26.62 -6.48 -31.28
CA GLY A 53 -26.81 -5.03 -31.30
C GLY A 53 -26.87 -4.47 -29.90
N ASP A 54 -26.15 -3.36 -29.69
CA ASP A 54 -26.53 -2.26 -28.83
C ASP A 54 -25.79 -1.02 -29.38
N ALA A 55 -26.52 -0.18 -30.10
CA ALA A 55 -26.00 1.04 -30.70
C ALA A 55 -25.76 2.08 -29.59
N PRO A 56 -24.56 2.67 -29.47
CA PRO A 56 -24.36 3.83 -28.62
C PRO A 56 -24.94 5.06 -29.33
N LEU A 57 -25.75 5.83 -28.61
CA LEU A 57 -26.25 7.15 -29.01
C LEU A 57 -25.10 8.04 -29.51
N ALA A 58 -25.14 8.39 -30.79
CA ALA A 58 -24.20 9.32 -31.41
C ALA A 58 -24.40 10.72 -30.82
N PRO A 59 -23.33 11.43 -30.41
CA PRO A 59 -23.44 12.86 -30.14
C PRO A 59 -23.71 13.59 -31.46
N THR A 60 -24.63 14.54 -31.41
CA THR A 60 -25.06 15.39 -32.52
C THR A 60 -23.88 16.16 -33.12
N ASN A 61 -23.43 15.78 -34.32
CA ASN A 61 -22.38 16.43 -35.13
C ASN A 61 -22.74 17.83 -35.66
N ALA A 62 -23.91 18.37 -35.33
CA ALA A 62 -24.43 19.60 -35.93
C ALA A 62 -23.61 20.87 -35.58
N THR A 63 -22.93 20.89 -34.43
CA THR A 63 -22.12 22.06 -34.01
C THR A 63 -20.71 22.08 -34.61
N THR A 64 -20.14 20.91 -34.94
CA THR A 64 -18.77 20.81 -35.47
C THR A 64 -18.74 21.12 -36.98
N GLU A 65 -19.75 20.68 -37.73
CA GLU A 65 -19.86 21.00 -39.16
C GLU A 65 -20.13 22.50 -39.40
N GLN A 66 -20.92 23.15 -38.54
CA GLN A 66 -21.16 24.61 -38.60
C GLN A 66 -19.91 25.43 -38.24
N GLY A 67 -19.12 24.97 -37.26
CA GLY A 67 -17.84 25.61 -36.90
C GLY A 67 -16.79 25.51 -38.01
N ASN A 68 -16.67 24.34 -38.64
CA ASN A 68 -15.73 24.15 -39.75
C ASN A 68 -16.14 24.92 -41.02
N ALA A 69 -17.43 25.05 -41.32
CA ALA A 69 -17.91 25.83 -42.46
C ALA A 69 -17.59 27.34 -42.32
N LEU A 70 -17.69 27.89 -41.10
CA LEU A 70 -17.36 29.29 -40.79
C LEU A 70 -15.86 29.57 -40.89
N VAL A 71 -15.01 28.64 -40.46
CA VAL A 71 -13.54 28.78 -40.51
C VAL A 71 -13.01 28.65 -41.94
N VAL A 72 -13.63 27.81 -42.78
CA VAL A 72 -13.28 27.69 -44.21
C VAL A 72 -13.68 28.96 -44.99
N GLN A 73 -14.78 29.62 -44.64
CA GLN A 73 -15.17 30.89 -45.27
C GLN A 73 -14.23 32.06 -44.92
N GLN A 74 -13.61 32.08 -43.75
CA GLN A 74 -12.67 33.15 -43.35
C GLN A 74 -11.28 33.01 -43.98
N ALA A 75 -10.88 31.82 -44.45
CA ALA A 75 -9.56 31.58 -45.06
C ALA A 75 -9.43 32.13 -46.50
N SER A 76 -10.53 32.59 -47.10
CA SER A 76 -10.58 33.07 -48.49
C SER A 76 -10.90 34.57 -48.62
N ASP A 77 -10.77 35.32 -47.52
CA ASP A 77 -10.85 36.79 -47.55
C ASP A 77 -9.61 37.39 -48.27
N PRO A 78 -9.79 38.09 -49.41
CA PRO A 78 -8.68 38.65 -50.20
C PRO A 78 -7.98 39.84 -49.51
N SER A 79 -8.41 40.26 -48.32
CA SER A 79 -7.76 41.31 -47.52
C SER A 79 -6.69 40.81 -46.53
N MET A 80 -6.52 39.50 -46.38
CA MET A 80 -5.53 38.93 -45.46
C MET A 80 -4.10 38.95 -46.01
N THR A 81 -3.14 39.33 -45.17
CA THR A 81 -1.72 39.27 -45.53
C THR A 81 -1.23 37.81 -45.66
N PRO A 82 -0.21 37.53 -46.49
CA PRO A 82 0.29 36.18 -46.73
C PRO A 82 0.70 35.44 -45.44
N GLU A 83 1.21 36.19 -44.46
CA GLU A 83 1.65 35.69 -43.15
C GLU A 83 0.48 35.18 -42.30
N VAL A 84 -0.69 35.82 -42.39
CA VAL A 84 -1.90 35.42 -41.67
C VAL A 84 -2.52 34.18 -42.30
N GLN A 85 -2.50 34.07 -43.64
CA GLN A 85 -2.94 32.86 -44.35
C GLN A 85 -2.05 31.65 -44.01
N GLU A 86 -0.73 31.83 -43.93
CA GLU A 86 0.19 30.76 -43.55
C GLU A 86 -0.02 30.30 -42.09
N ALA A 87 -0.25 31.26 -41.17
CA ALA A 87 -0.55 30.95 -39.78
C ALA A 87 -1.87 30.17 -39.63
N LEU A 88 -2.91 30.57 -40.37
CA LEU A 88 -4.21 29.91 -40.34
C LEU A 88 -4.14 28.48 -40.90
N ALA A 89 -3.39 28.28 -41.99
CA ALA A 89 -3.15 26.95 -42.57
C ALA A 89 -2.42 26.02 -41.58
N LYS A 90 -1.43 26.54 -40.83
CA LYS A 90 -0.72 25.77 -39.79
C LYS A 90 -1.64 25.38 -38.63
N VAL A 91 -2.53 26.28 -38.20
CA VAL A 91 -3.50 26.00 -37.13
C VAL A 91 -4.52 24.95 -37.57
N GLN A 92 -5.03 25.03 -38.81
CA GLN A 92 -5.95 24.04 -39.37
C GLN A 92 -5.31 22.66 -39.51
N ALA A 93 -4.06 22.60 -39.97
CA ALA A 93 -3.31 21.35 -40.05
C ALA A 93 -3.09 20.72 -38.65
N ALA A 94 -2.75 21.53 -37.65
CA ALA A 94 -2.59 21.06 -36.28
C ALA A 94 -3.91 20.59 -35.65
N LEU A 95 -5.04 21.23 -35.99
CA LEU A 95 -6.37 20.82 -35.52
C LEU A 95 -6.80 19.49 -36.17
N ALA A 96 -6.59 19.32 -37.47
CA ALA A 96 -6.87 18.07 -38.17
C ALA A 96 -6.02 16.90 -37.61
N ASP A 97 -4.74 17.14 -37.34
CA ASP A 97 -3.84 16.16 -36.72
C ASP A 97 -4.29 15.82 -35.28
N ALA A 98 -4.79 16.80 -34.52
CA ALA A 98 -5.36 16.56 -33.20
C ALA A 98 -6.66 15.73 -33.25
N GLU A 99 -7.55 16.00 -34.22
CA GLU A 99 -8.79 15.24 -34.40
C GLU A 99 -8.52 13.79 -34.84
N GLU A 100 -7.58 13.57 -35.75
CA GLU A 100 -7.15 12.23 -36.17
C GLU A 100 -6.54 11.43 -34.99
N ASN A 101 -5.73 12.11 -34.16
CA ASN A 101 -5.17 11.53 -32.94
C ASN A 101 -6.27 11.16 -31.91
N VAL A 102 -7.32 11.97 -31.77
CA VAL A 102 -8.47 11.66 -30.90
C VAL A 102 -9.29 10.49 -31.44
N GLN A 103 -9.51 10.41 -32.75
CA GLN A 103 -10.22 9.28 -33.37
C GLN A 103 -9.43 7.98 -33.26
N THR A 104 -8.10 8.02 -33.39
CA THR A 104 -7.25 6.85 -33.16
C THR A 104 -7.29 6.40 -31.70
N LEU A 105 -7.39 7.32 -30.72
CA LEU A 105 -7.57 6.95 -29.31
C LEU A 105 -8.81 6.06 -29.09
N HIS A 106 -9.94 6.34 -29.75
CA HIS A 106 -11.16 5.53 -29.62
C HIS A 106 -11.06 4.11 -30.21
N THR A 107 -10.11 3.88 -31.12
CA THR A 107 -9.85 2.55 -31.70
C THR A 107 -8.85 1.71 -30.89
N LEU A 108 -8.19 2.31 -29.90
CA LEU A 108 -7.28 1.59 -29.02
C LEU A 108 -8.08 0.69 -28.06
N PRO A 109 -7.69 -0.58 -27.87
CA PRO A 109 -8.28 -1.47 -26.87
C PRO A 109 -8.25 -0.91 -25.44
N SER A 110 -7.28 -0.04 -25.15
CA SER A 110 -7.15 0.66 -23.86
C SER A 110 -8.18 1.78 -23.64
N ALA A 111 -8.84 2.26 -24.70
CA ALA A 111 -9.91 3.25 -24.63
C ALA A 111 -11.31 2.64 -24.55
N GLN A 112 -11.43 1.32 -24.73
CA GLN A 112 -12.68 0.61 -24.50
C GLN A 112 -12.95 0.54 -23.00
N LEU A 113 -14.03 1.19 -22.55
CA LEU A 113 -14.47 1.14 -21.17
C LEU A 113 -14.70 -0.33 -20.75
N PRO A 114 -14.09 -0.79 -19.64
CA PRO A 114 -14.20 -2.19 -19.24
C PRO A 114 -15.68 -2.55 -19.00
N THR A 115 -16.12 -3.62 -19.65
CA THR A 115 -17.48 -4.15 -19.50
C THR A 115 -17.77 -4.50 -18.05
N THR A 116 -19.05 -4.54 -17.68
CA THR A 116 -19.50 -4.92 -16.33
C THR A 116 -18.93 -6.27 -15.88
N SER A 117 -18.75 -7.22 -16.81
CA SER A 117 -18.14 -8.53 -16.53
C SER A 117 -16.65 -8.44 -16.20
N HIS A 118 -15.87 -7.58 -16.87
CA HIS A 118 -14.48 -7.35 -16.52
C HIS A 118 -14.32 -6.71 -15.14
N LYS A 119 -15.18 -5.74 -14.80
CA LYS A 119 -15.22 -5.11 -13.46
C LYS A 119 -15.58 -6.13 -12.37
N LEU A 120 -16.58 -6.97 -12.64
CA LEU A 120 -16.99 -8.02 -11.72
C LEU A 120 -15.88 -9.06 -11.49
N LEU A 121 -15.24 -9.54 -12.56
CA LEU A 121 -14.13 -10.50 -12.47
C LEU A 121 -12.92 -9.93 -11.72
N ALA A 122 -12.65 -8.62 -11.86
CA ALA A 122 -11.58 -7.94 -11.13
C ALA A 122 -11.80 -7.96 -9.60
N VAL A 123 -13.05 -8.01 -9.14
CA VAL A 123 -13.43 -8.11 -7.72
C VAL A 123 -13.56 -9.56 -7.26
N LEU A 124 -14.21 -10.42 -8.04
CA LEU A 124 -14.47 -11.82 -7.65
C LEU A 124 -13.19 -12.65 -7.57
N ARG A 125 -12.24 -12.47 -8.49
CA ARG A 125 -11.01 -13.25 -8.52
C ARG A 125 -10.18 -13.15 -7.23
N PRO A 126 -9.86 -11.95 -6.70
CA PRO A 126 -9.11 -11.88 -5.44
C PRO A 126 -9.91 -12.38 -4.23
N LEU A 127 -11.24 -12.23 -4.22
CA LEU A 127 -12.08 -12.81 -3.18
C LEU A 127 -12.02 -14.35 -3.19
N ALA A 128 -12.14 -14.96 -4.36
CA ALA A 128 -12.02 -16.41 -4.52
C ALA A 128 -10.62 -16.92 -4.11
N GLN A 129 -9.56 -16.20 -4.48
CA GLN A 129 -8.19 -16.53 -4.06
C GLN A 129 -8.02 -16.44 -2.54
N PHE A 130 -8.59 -15.41 -1.90
CA PHE A 130 -8.56 -15.26 -0.45
C PHE A 130 -9.37 -16.34 0.27
N ALA A 131 -10.53 -16.72 -0.27
CA ALA A 131 -11.33 -17.83 0.23
C ALA A 131 -10.60 -19.17 0.13
N ALA A 132 -9.95 -19.44 -1.01
CA ALA A 132 -9.13 -20.65 -1.19
C ALA A 132 -7.94 -20.68 -0.22
N LEU A 133 -7.27 -19.53 -0.01
CA LEU A 133 -6.19 -19.41 0.96
C LEU A 133 -6.67 -19.64 2.40
N THR A 134 -7.86 -19.12 2.74
CA THR A 134 -8.51 -19.32 4.04
C THR A 134 -8.81 -20.80 4.26
N ALA A 135 -9.41 -21.48 3.26
CA ALA A 135 -9.70 -22.91 3.32
C ALA A 135 -8.43 -23.76 3.48
N PHE A 136 -7.37 -23.43 2.74
CA PHE A 136 -6.07 -24.09 2.88
C PHE A 136 -5.49 -23.92 4.29
N CYS A 137 -5.50 -22.70 4.82
CA CYS A 137 -5.01 -22.44 6.18
C CYS A 137 -5.86 -23.12 7.26
N ALA A 138 -7.18 -23.21 7.07
CA ALA A 138 -8.05 -23.94 7.98
C ALA A 138 -7.72 -25.44 7.94
N ALA A 139 -7.53 -26.03 6.76
CA ALA A 139 -7.15 -27.43 6.62
C ALA A 139 -5.81 -27.74 7.31
N THR A 140 -4.78 -26.90 7.13
CA THR A 140 -3.48 -27.13 7.80
C THR A 140 -3.57 -27.04 9.32
N HIS A 141 -4.47 -26.19 9.85
CA HIS A 141 -4.72 -26.07 11.29
C HIS A 141 -5.52 -27.25 11.86
N SER A 142 -6.30 -27.96 11.05
CA SER A 142 -7.04 -29.17 11.44
C SER A 142 -6.15 -30.42 11.55
N LEU A 143 -5.01 -30.45 10.86
CA LEU A 143 -4.17 -31.65 10.67
C LEU A 143 -3.00 -31.77 11.66
N GLY A 144 -3.05 -31.01 12.76
CA GLY A 144 -2.06 -31.05 13.83
C GLY A 144 -0.89 -30.08 13.67
N LEU A 145 -0.05 -29.99 14.71
CA LEU A 145 0.98 -28.95 14.81
C LEU A 145 2.04 -29.01 13.71
N ALA A 146 2.52 -30.21 13.33
CA ALA A 146 3.55 -30.35 12.30
C ALA A 146 3.06 -29.85 10.93
N VAL A 147 1.86 -30.26 10.51
CA VAL A 147 1.24 -29.82 9.26
C VAL A 147 0.94 -28.31 9.29
N ARG A 148 0.49 -27.79 10.44
CA ARG A 148 0.28 -26.36 10.64
C ARG A 148 1.55 -25.55 10.43
N VAL A 149 2.66 -25.95 11.05
CA VAL A 149 3.94 -25.22 10.96
C VAL A 149 4.51 -25.28 9.54
N LEU A 150 4.46 -26.44 8.87
CA LEU A 150 4.93 -26.59 7.49
C LEU A 150 4.04 -25.84 6.49
N GLY A 151 2.73 -25.94 6.65
CA GLY A 151 1.76 -25.22 5.83
C GLY A 151 1.90 -23.70 5.98
N SER A 152 2.15 -23.22 7.20
CA SER A 152 2.39 -21.80 7.48
C SER A 152 3.69 -21.30 6.85
N LEU A 153 4.74 -22.14 6.79
CA LEU A 153 5.97 -21.80 6.10
C LEU A 153 5.72 -21.63 4.60
N ALA A 154 4.98 -22.58 4.00
CA ALA A 154 4.63 -22.52 2.58
C ALA A 154 3.80 -21.27 2.24
N VAL A 155 2.77 -20.97 3.05
CA VAL A 155 1.93 -19.78 2.85
C VAL A 155 2.70 -18.49 3.08
N GLY A 156 3.50 -18.41 4.15
CA GLY A 156 4.33 -17.24 4.45
C GLY A 156 5.35 -16.96 3.34
N ALA A 157 6.04 -18.00 2.87
CA ALA A 157 6.99 -17.89 1.76
C ALA A 157 6.30 -17.48 0.45
N ALA A 158 5.12 -18.05 0.14
CA ALA A 158 4.36 -17.69 -1.05
C ALA A 158 3.87 -16.24 -1.01
N ALA A 159 3.37 -15.77 0.14
CA ALA A 159 2.93 -14.39 0.33
C ALA A 159 4.11 -13.41 0.21
N ALA A 160 5.27 -13.73 0.81
CA ALA A 160 6.48 -12.93 0.68
C ALA A 160 6.99 -12.88 -0.77
N LEU A 161 7.02 -14.02 -1.47
CA LEU A 161 7.39 -14.10 -2.88
C LEU A 161 6.43 -13.28 -3.76
N TYR A 162 5.13 -13.38 -3.50
CA TYR A 162 4.11 -12.57 -4.18
C TYR A 162 4.36 -11.07 -3.95
N GLY A 163 4.61 -10.67 -2.70
CA GLY A 163 4.92 -9.28 -2.34
C GLY A 163 6.15 -8.74 -3.06
N TRP A 164 7.22 -9.52 -3.12
CA TRP A 164 8.43 -9.15 -3.83
C TRP A 164 8.21 -9.00 -5.34
N ARG A 165 7.53 -9.98 -5.96
CA ARG A 165 7.19 -9.93 -7.40
C ARG A 165 6.29 -8.77 -7.78
N ARG A 166 5.45 -8.30 -6.84
CA ARG A 166 4.57 -7.14 -7.02
C ARG A 166 5.20 -5.81 -6.59
N SER A 167 6.49 -5.79 -6.24
CA SER A 167 7.19 -4.62 -5.69
C SER A 167 6.57 -4.05 -4.42
N SER A 168 5.73 -4.82 -3.72
CA SER A 168 5.19 -4.47 -2.40
C SER A 168 6.26 -4.60 -1.30
N LEU A 169 7.20 -5.53 -1.50
CA LEU A 169 8.33 -5.80 -0.62
C LEU A 169 9.64 -5.68 -1.38
N SER A 170 10.67 -5.15 -0.72
CA SER A 170 12.05 -5.31 -1.16
C SER A 170 12.54 -6.74 -0.86
N ALA A 171 13.72 -7.12 -1.36
CA ALA A 171 14.28 -8.46 -1.09
C ALA A 171 14.49 -8.72 0.41
N SER A 172 15.02 -7.74 1.16
CA SER A 172 15.17 -7.84 2.61
C SER A 172 13.83 -7.86 3.33
N GLY A 173 12.86 -7.06 2.85
CA GLY A 173 11.49 -7.08 3.34
C GLY A 173 10.79 -8.43 3.12
N ALA A 174 11.04 -9.10 1.99
CA ALA A 174 10.47 -10.41 1.68
C ALA A 174 10.99 -11.49 2.63
N VAL A 175 12.29 -11.50 2.94
CA VAL A 175 12.87 -12.43 3.93
C VAL A 175 12.26 -12.17 5.30
N ALA A 176 12.21 -10.92 5.75
CA ALA A 176 11.59 -10.57 7.02
C ALA A 176 10.11 -10.97 7.07
N ALA A 177 9.36 -10.70 5.99
CA ALA A 177 7.94 -11.04 5.85
C ALA A 177 7.70 -12.55 5.89
N ALA A 178 8.59 -13.36 5.29
CA ALA A 178 8.50 -14.81 5.36
C ALA A 178 8.68 -15.32 6.79
N VAL A 179 9.62 -14.75 7.56
CA VAL A 179 9.87 -15.13 8.97
C VAL A 179 8.70 -14.74 9.86
N VAL A 180 8.29 -13.47 9.87
CA VAL A 180 7.16 -13.02 10.70
C VAL A 180 5.84 -13.65 10.25
N GLY A 181 5.70 -13.89 8.95
CA GLY A 181 4.56 -14.58 8.35
C GLY A 181 4.46 -16.00 8.84
N TRP A 182 5.56 -16.76 8.77
CA TRP A 182 5.62 -18.12 9.28
C TRP A 182 5.28 -18.20 10.77
N ALA A 183 5.86 -17.32 11.59
CA ALA A 183 5.58 -17.26 13.02
C ALA A 183 4.11 -16.97 13.32
N THR A 184 3.52 -15.97 12.64
CA THR A 184 2.15 -15.52 12.89
C THR A 184 1.10 -16.50 12.36
N LEU A 185 1.29 -17.02 11.14
CA LEU A 185 0.43 -18.04 10.53
C LEU A 185 0.49 -19.36 11.31
N GLY A 186 1.68 -19.72 11.81
CA GLY A 186 1.90 -20.95 12.58
C GLY A 186 1.43 -20.87 14.03
N ALA A 187 1.23 -19.66 14.56
CA ALA A 187 0.76 -19.44 15.92
C ALA A 187 -0.75 -19.75 16.06
N SER A 188 -1.59 -19.18 15.20
CA SER A 188 -3.02 -19.45 15.16
C SER A 188 -3.64 -19.09 13.81
N PHE A 189 -4.77 -19.74 13.50
CA PHE A 189 -5.49 -19.51 12.26
C PHE A 189 -5.98 -18.07 12.17
N ARG A 190 -6.56 -17.54 13.27
CA ARG A 190 -7.04 -16.16 13.36
C ARG A 190 -5.93 -15.15 13.14
N SER A 191 -4.79 -15.31 13.82
CA SER A 191 -3.64 -14.39 13.65
C SER A 191 -3.13 -14.39 12.21
N GLY A 192 -3.06 -15.57 11.60
CA GLY A 192 -2.72 -15.74 10.19
C GLY A 192 -3.65 -14.99 9.23
N MET A 193 -4.97 -15.11 9.42
CA MET A 193 -5.96 -14.44 8.56
C MET A 193 -5.92 -12.92 8.66
N LEU A 194 -5.70 -12.39 9.87
CA LEU A 194 -5.52 -10.95 10.08
C LEU A 194 -4.26 -10.43 9.37
N LEU A 195 -3.11 -11.11 9.55
CA LEU A 195 -1.88 -10.73 8.86
C LEU A 195 -2.05 -10.74 7.34
N LEU A 196 -2.67 -11.79 6.78
CA LEU A 196 -2.90 -11.90 5.34
C LEU A 196 -3.86 -10.80 4.83
N THR A 197 -4.90 -10.49 5.61
CA THR A 197 -5.83 -9.40 5.27
C THR A 197 -5.10 -8.07 5.21
N PHE A 198 -4.36 -7.72 6.27
CA PHE A 198 -3.58 -6.48 6.32
C PHE A 198 -2.60 -6.42 5.14
N PHE A 199 -1.79 -7.47 4.95
CA PHE A 199 -0.78 -7.48 3.91
C PHE A 199 -1.37 -7.34 2.51
N LEU A 200 -2.38 -8.13 2.15
CA LEU A 200 -2.94 -8.15 0.80
C LEU A 200 -3.80 -6.91 0.52
N ALA A 201 -4.63 -6.48 1.46
CA ALA A 201 -5.51 -5.33 1.26
C ALA A 201 -4.70 -4.02 1.24
N SER A 202 -3.83 -3.81 2.21
CA SER A 202 -2.99 -2.61 2.27
C SER A 202 -2.01 -2.53 1.11
N SER A 203 -1.44 -3.66 0.64
CA SER A 203 -0.60 -3.65 -0.57
C SER A 203 -1.35 -3.20 -1.81
N LYS A 204 -2.63 -3.56 -1.95
CA LYS A 204 -3.47 -3.09 -3.07
C LYS A 204 -3.81 -1.61 -2.97
N ILE A 205 -4.13 -1.13 -1.77
CA ILE A 205 -4.44 0.28 -1.52
C ILE A 205 -3.22 1.17 -1.75
N THR A 206 -2.02 0.73 -1.33
CA THR A 206 -0.76 1.42 -1.66
C THR A 206 -0.55 1.56 -3.17
N GLN A 207 -0.87 0.51 -3.94
CA GLN A 207 -0.74 0.56 -5.41
C GLN A 207 -1.84 1.40 -6.10
N LEU A 208 -2.95 1.70 -5.42
CA LEU A 208 -4.05 2.46 -5.99
C LEU A 208 -3.68 3.94 -6.09
N GLY A 209 -3.78 4.53 -7.28
CA GLY A 209 -3.54 5.96 -7.49
C GLY A 209 -2.09 6.39 -7.25
N GLU A 210 -1.14 5.45 -7.32
CA GLU A 210 0.29 5.69 -7.06
C GLU A 210 0.87 6.85 -7.90
N GLU A 211 0.37 7.03 -9.11
CA GLU A 211 0.78 8.10 -10.03
C GLU A 211 0.46 9.51 -9.50
N VAL A 212 -0.57 9.61 -8.64
CA VAL A 212 -1.04 10.86 -8.04
C VAL A 212 -0.41 11.11 -6.66
N LYS A 213 0.21 10.08 -6.07
CA LYS A 213 0.78 10.10 -4.70
C LYS A 213 2.27 10.44 -4.65
N ASP A 214 2.89 10.82 -5.76
CA ASP A 214 4.32 11.16 -5.83
C ASP A 214 4.63 12.58 -5.28
N VAL A 215 4.18 12.85 -4.04
CA VAL A 215 4.30 14.14 -3.34
C VAL A 215 5.47 14.18 -2.35
N GLU A 216 6.04 13.02 -2.00
CA GLU A 216 7.11 12.85 -1.01
C GLU A 216 8.44 12.46 -1.67
N GLU A 217 9.54 12.94 -1.10
CA GLU A 217 10.88 12.52 -1.49
C GLU A 217 11.13 11.05 -1.10
N GLY A 218 11.60 10.27 -2.07
CA GLY A 218 11.90 8.85 -1.83
C GLY A 218 10.68 7.93 -1.88
N HIS A 219 9.54 8.41 -2.43
CA HIS A 219 8.43 7.55 -2.79
C HIS A 219 8.91 6.41 -3.70
N LYS A 220 8.59 5.16 -3.33
CA LYS A 220 9.02 3.96 -4.05
C LYS A 220 7.83 3.30 -4.71
N LYS A 221 7.98 2.95 -6.00
CA LYS A 221 6.94 2.21 -6.72
C LYS A 221 6.60 0.88 -6.02
N GLY A 222 5.33 0.63 -5.75
CA GLY A 222 4.75 -0.45 -4.98
C GLY A 222 4.94 -0.33 -3.46
N GLY A 223 5.55 0.76 -2.95
CA GLY A 223 5.98 0.93 -1.56
C GLY A 223 7.32 0.26 -1.23
N GLN A 224 7.63 -0.91 -1.80
CA GLN A 224 8.88 -1.67 -1.60
C GLN A 224 9.35 -1.72 -0.14
N ARG A 225 8.48 -2.21 0.75
CA ARG A 225 8.75 -2.20 2.19
C ARG A 225 10.00 -3.01 2.51
N ASP A 226 10.87 -2.46 3.35
CA ASP A 226 12.12 -3.11 3.77
C ASP A 226 11.97 -3.88 5.08
N TRP A 227 13.05 -4.56 5.49
CA TRP A 227 13.03 -5.36 6.71
C TRP A 227 12.74 -4.52 7.97
N ARG A 228 13.11 -3.23 7.99
CA ARG A 228 12.87 -2.34 9.13
C ARG A 228 11.38 -2.02 9.22
N GLN A 229 10.78 -1.68 8.09
CA GLN A 229 9.33 -1.48 7.97
C GLN A 229 8.55 -2.73 8.37
N VAL A 230 8.99 -3.92 7.91
CA VAL A 230 8.35 -5.18 8.30
C VAL A 230 8.52 -5.44 9.80
N ALA A 231 9.71 -5.21 10.37
CA ALA A 231 9.94 -5.41 11.79
C ALA A 231 9.06 -4.47 12.65
N CYS A 232 9.03 -3.18 12.34
CA CYS A 232 8.21 -2.19 13.04
C CYS A 232 6.71 -2.48 12.93
N ASN A 233 6.23 -3.09 11.84
CA ASN A 233 4.81 -3.36 11.65
C ASN A 233 4.38 -4.79 12.00
N ALA A 234 5.30 -5.72 12.19
CA ALA A 234 4.95 -7.15 12.33
C ALA A 234 5.69 -7.91 13.44
N ALA A 235 6.78 -7.39 14.01
CA ALA A 235 7.52 -8.12 15.04
C ALA A 235 6.74 -8.24 16.35
N VAL A 236 6.16 -7.14 16.83
CA VAL A 236 5.31 -7.11 18.03
C VAL A 236 4.10 -8.04 17.90
N PRO A 237 3.27 -7.96 16.83
CA PRO A 237 2.15 -8.88 16.70
C PRO A 237 2.59 -10.34 16.50
N ALA A 238 3.71 -10.62 15.83
CA ALA A 238 4.25 -11.98 15.78
C ALA A 238 4.60 -12.51 17.18
N ALA A 239 5.21 -11.69 18.03
CA ALA A 239 5.49 -12.05 19.42
C ALA A 239 4.21 -12.27 20.24
N LEU A 240 3.20 -11.39 20.09
CA LEU A 240 1.89 -11.54 20.73
C LEU A 240 1.19 -12.84 20.31
N ALA A 241 1.22 -13.17 19.01
CA ALA A 241 0.62 -14.40 18.49
C ALA A 241 1.34 -15.65 19.02
N LEU A 242 2.67 -15.66 19.04
CA LEU A 242 3.45 -16.76 19.60
C LEU A 242 3.21 -16.92 21.10
N ALA A 243 3.12 -15.83 21.86
CA ALA A 243 2.77 -15.86 23.27
C ALA A 243 1.36 -16.44 23.49
N ALA A 244 0.38 -15.99 22.71
CA ALA A 244 -0.99 -16.53 22.76
C ALA A 244 -1.00 -18.04 22.46
N ALA A 245 -0.28 -18.47 21.42
CA ALA A 245 -0.15 -19.88 21.06
C ALA A 245 0.55 -20.71 22.15
N PHE A 246 1.54 -20.16 22.84
CA PHE A 246 2.20 -20.83 23.95
C PHE A 246 1.24 -21.05 25.13
N TYR A 247 0.55 -20.00 25.58
CA TYR A 247 -0.40 -20.09 26.71
C TYR A 247 -1.67 -20.88 26.37
N SER A 248 -2.06 -20.93 25.10
CA SER A 248 -3.18 -21.76 24.64
C SER A 248 -2.78 -23.21 24.35
N ARG A 249 -1.50 -23.58 24.52
CA ARG A 249 -0.94 -24.90 24.15
C ARG A 249 -1.19 -25.25 22.68
N GLY A 250 -1.13 -24.24 21.82
CA GLY A 250 -1.36 -24.35 20.39
C GLY A 250 -2.83 -24.34 19.98
N ALA A 251 -3.78 -24.20 20.90
CA ALA A 251 -5.19 -24.05 20.55
C ALA A 251 -5.46 -22.67 19.92
N ASP A 252 -6.32 -22.62 18.90
CA ASP A 252 -6.77 -21.38 18.29
C ASP A 252 -7.98 -20.84 19.09
N VAL A 253 -7.70 -19.93 20.02
CA VAL A 253 -8.65 -19.37 21.01
C VAL A 253 -9.05 -17.94 20.59
N ALA A 254 -10.35 -17.67 20.48
CA ALA A 254 -10.87 -16.34 20.20
C ALA A 254 -10.87 -15.44 21.45
N ILE A 255 -11.01 -14.12 21.25
CA ILE A 255 -11.11 -13.15 22.35
C ILE A 255 -12.38 -13.47 23.18
N GLY A 256 -12.24 -13.62 24.49
CA GLY A 256 -13.34 -13.93 25.42
C GLY A 256 -13.70 -15.42 25.54
N GLN A 257 -13.02 -16.32 24.83
CA GLN A 257 -13.17 -17.75 25.07
C GLN A 257 -12.36 -18.21 26.28
N LEU A 258 -12.92 -19.15 27.05
CA LEU A 258 -12.23 -19.76 28.18
C LEU A 258 -10.93 -20.42 27.73
N ALA A 259 -9.87 -20.17 28.50
CA ALA A 259 -8.58 -20.80 28.26
C ALA A 259 -8.69 -22.33 28.41
N PRO A 260 -7.98 -23.13 27.58
CA PRO A 260 -7.97 -24.59 27.69
C PRO A 260 -7.52 -25.11 29.07
N SER A 261 -6.73 -24.33 29.80
CA SER A 261 -6.29 -24.63 31.17
C SER A 261 -7.33 -24.36 32.25
N GLY A 262 -8.49 -23.77 31.94
CA GLY A 262 -9.62 -23.59 32.85
C GLY A 262 -9.49 -22.46 33.88
N GLY A 263 -8.46 -21.60 33.80
CA GLY A 263 -8.23 -20.51 34.76
C GLY A 263 -8.71 -19.13 34.30
N ALA A 264 -9.28 -18.34 35.23
CA ALA A 264 -9.69 -16.95 34.96
C ALA A 264 -8.51 -16.05 34.54
N ALA A 265 -7.34 -16.21 35.19
CA ALA A 265 -6.13 -15.47 34.82
C ALA A 265 -5.64 -15.81 33.41
N ALA A 266 -5.62 -17.10 33.06
CA ALA A 266 -5.24 -17.55 31.72
C ALA A 266 -6.22 -17.06 30.64
N THR A 267 -7.53 -17.05 30.95
CA THR A 267 -8.57 -16.54 30.06
C THR A 267 -8.39 -15.04 29.78
N ARG A 268 -8.18 -14.24 30.84
CA ARG A 268 -7.91 -12.79 30.70
C ARG A 268 -6.63 -12.52 29.92
N LEU A 269 -5.57 -13.30 30.17
CA LEU A 269 -4.32 -13.17 29.44
C LEU A 269 -4.49 -13.46 27.94
N LEU A 270 -5.17 -14.55 27.58
CA LEU A 270 -5.43 -14.88 26.17
C LEU A 270 -6.35 -13.85 25.50
N ALA A 271 -7.36 -13.35 26.20
CA ALA A 271 -8.20 -12.25 25.70
C ALA A 271 -7.37 -10.99 25.44
N ALA A 272 -6.52 -10.60 26.40
CA ALA A 272 -5.63 -9.45 26.27
C ALA A 272 -4.63 -9.60 25.11
N LEU A 273 -3.97 -10.76 24.96
CA LEU A 273 -3.00 -11.01 23.89
C LEU A 273 -3.65 -10.96 22.50
N ASN A 274 -4.80 -11.62 22.32
CA ASN A 274 -5.52 -11.63 21.05
C ASN A 274 -6.12 -10.26 20.70
N ALA A 275 -6.61 -9.52 21.71
CA ALA A 275 -7.09 -8.16 21.53
C ALA A 275 -5.96 -7.18 21.21
N ALA A 276 -4.80 -7.32 21.86
CA ALA A 276 -3.60 -6.57 21.54
C ALA A 276 -3.19 -6.80 20.07
N PHE A 277 -3.20 -8.05 19.64
CA PHE A 277 -2.89 -8.43 18.26
C PHE A 277 -3.87 -7.81 17.24
N LEU A 278 -5.17 -7.93 17.49
CA LEU A 278 -6.21 -7.31 16.66
C LEU A 278 -6.05 -5.78 16.63
N GLY A 279 -5.85 -5.16 17.79
CA GLY A 279 -5.65 -3.73 17.93
C GLY A 279 -4.42 -3.21 17.18
N TYR A 280 -3.31 -3.95 17.26
CA TYR A 280 -2.07 -3.62 16.55
C TYR A 280 -2.30 -3.57 15.04
N TYR A 281 -2.84 -4.64 14.45
CA TYR A 281 -3.07 -4.68 13.01
C TYR A 281 -4.22 -3.77 12.58
N ALA A 282 -5.23 -3.54 13.41
CA ALA A 282 -6.25 -2.53 13.16
C ALA A 282 -5.64 -1.13 13.06
N CYS A 283 -4.74 -0.76 13.98
CA CYS A 283 -3.97 0.49 13.91
C CYS A 283 -3.16 0.57 12.61
N CYS A 284 -2.32 -0.44 12.31
CA CYS A 284 -1.51 -0.43 11.09
C CYS A 284 -2.36 -0.36 9.81
N CYS A 285 -3.48 -1.08 9.78
CA CYS A 285 -4.41 -1.09 8.65
C CYS A 285 -5.10 0.27 8.50
N GLY A 286 -5.65 0.81 9.59
CA GLY A 286 -6.31 2.11 9.60
C GLY A 286 -5.36 3.24 9.19
N ASP A 287 -4.15 3.26 9.74
CA ASP A 287 -3.11 4.22 9.38
C ASP A 287 -2.70 4.12 7.90
N THR A 288 -2.45 2.90 7.40
CA THR A 288 -2.09 2.72 5.98
C THR A 288 -3.24 3.14 5.07
N TRP A 289 -4.48 2.79 5.37
CA TRP A 289 -5.62 3.15 4.53
C TRP A 289 -5.88 4.66 4.58
N SER A 290 -5.75 5.26 5.76
CA SER A 290 -5.88 6.71 5.96
C SER A 290 -4.85 7.50 5.17
N SER A 291 -3.56 7.16 5.28
CA SER A 291 -2.49 7.85 4.57
C SER A 291 -2.60 7.66 3.05
N GLU A 292 -2.91 6.45 2.58
CA GLU A 292 -2.96 6.13 1.16
C GLU A 292 -4.22 6.68 0.47
N LEU A 293 -5.41 6.56 1.09
CA LEU A 293 -6.64 7.09 0.50
C LEU A 293 -6.84 8.57 0.82
N GLY A 294 -6.33 9.04 1.96
CA GLY A 294 -6.39 10.45 2.35
C GLY A 294 -5.59 11.37 1.42
N GLN A 295 -4.48 10.90 0.85
CA GLN A 295 -3.71 11.66 -0.15
C GLN A 295 -4.50 11.90 -1.45
N LEU A 296 -5.42 11.00 -1.78
CA LEU A 296 -6.32 11.13 -2.94
C LEU A 296 -7.50 12.09 -2.69
N SER A 297 -7.68 12.56 -1.45
CA SER A 297 -8.72 13.53 -1.11
C SER A 297 -8.57 14.83 -1.91
N PRO A 298 -9.65 15.42 -2.43
CA PRO A 298 -9.59 16.76 -3.04
C PRO A 298 -9.34 17.86 -2.00
N GLU A 299 -9.69 17.62 -0.73
CA GLU A 299 -9.50 18.57 0.36
C GLU A 299 -8.04 18.60 0.83
N GLU A 300 -7.55 19.79 1.21
CA GLU A 300 -6.27 19.93 1.86
C GLU A 300 -6.30 19.31 3.27
N PRO A 301 -5.31 18.48 3.64
CA PRO A 301 -5.22 17.94 5.00
C PRO A 301 -5.03 19.05 6.03
N ARG A 302 -5.53 18.81 7.24
CA ARG A 302 -5.36 19.71 8.38
C ARG A 302 -4.44 19.05 9.40
N LEU A 303 -3.47 19.80 9.93
CA LEU A 303 -2.57 19.26 10.94
C LEU A 303 -3.34 18.96 12.23
N ILE A 304 -3.28 17.73 12.75
CA ILE A 304 -4.12 17.30 13.88
C ILE A 304 -3.94 18.14 15.16
N THR A 305 -2.77 18.73 15.36
CA THR A 305 -2.44 19.53 16.55
C THR A 305 -2.92 20.99 16.48
N THR A 306 -3.04 21.56 15.28
CA THR A 306 -3.36 23.00 15.09
C THR A 306 -4.59 23.25 14.22
N LEU A 307 -5.09 22.22 13.54
CA LEU A 307 -6.18 22.24 12.57
C LEU A 307 -5.96 23.17 11.36
N ARG A 308 -4.73 23.67 11.19
CA ARG A 308 -4.32 24.50 10.05
C ARG A 308 -4.18 23.63 8.80
N PRO A 309 -4.60 24.14 7.62
CA PRO A 309 -4.33 23.47 6.35
C PRO A 309 -2.82 23.27 6.14
N VAL A 310 -2.44 22.09 5.68
CA VAL A 310 -1.06 21.70 5.35
C VAL A 310 -1.01 20.99 4.01
N ARG A 311 0.19 20.87 3.44
CA ARG A 311 0.39 20.17 2.18
C ARG A 311 0.15 18.67 2.34
N LYS A 312 -0.34 18.03 1.27
CA LYS A 312 -0.43 16.56 1.19
C LYS A 312 0.95 15.92 1.41
N GLY A 313 0.97 14.82 2.16
CA GLY A 313 2.20 14.15 2.60
C GLY A 313 2.80 14.70 3.89
N THR A 314 2.21 15.73 4.52
CA THR A 314 2.66 16.23 5.83
C THR A 314 2.32 15.24 6.94
N ASN A 315 3.29 14.85 7.77
CA ASN A 315 3.05 13.95 8.89
C ASN A 315 2.07 14.58 9.89
N GLY A 316 1.06 13.82 10.31
CA GLY A 316 -0.03 14.30 11.16
C GLY A 316 -1.09 15.17 10.47
N GLY A 317 -1.04 15.29 9.15
CA GLY A 317 -2.12 15.86 8.35
C GLY A 317 -3.28 14.88 8.20
N VAL A 318 -4.49 15.29 8.62
CA VAL A 318 -5.70 14.47 8.56
C VAL A 318 -6.75 15.05 7.61
N THR A 319 -7.48 14.18 6.92
CA THR A 319 -8.65 14.52 6.09
C THR A 319 -9.85 13.69 6.52
N VAL A 320 -11.07 14.14 6.19
CA VAL A 320 -12.29 13.36 6.45
C VAL A 320 -12.25 12.01 5.72
N ALA A 321 -11.79 12.02 4.46
CA ALA A 321 -11.60 10.80 3.67
C ALA A 321 -10.59 9.84 4.33
N GLY A 322 -9.47 10.36 4.87
CA GLY A 322 -8.50 9.57 5.60
C GLY A 322 -9.07 8.94 6.87
N LEU A 323 -9.85 9.69 7.66
CA LEU A 323 -10.52 9.17 8.85
C LEU A 323 -11.56 8.09 8.51
N ALA A 324 -12.34 8.29 7.45
CA ALA A 324 -13.28 7.27 6.96
C ALA A 324 -12.53 6.01 6.48
N ALA A 325 -11.40 6.18 5.80
CA ALA A 325 -10.54 5.07 5.39
C ALA A 325 -9.93 4.33 6.60
N SER A 326 -9.56 5.06 7.66
CA SER A 326 -9.07 4.48 8.91
C SER A 326 -10.12 3.58 9.58
N LEU A 327 -11.36 4.09 9.68
CA LEU A 327 -12.51 3.32 10.17
C LEU A 327 -12.77 2.08 9.30
N ALA A 328 -12.69 2.20 7.98
CA ALA A 328 -12.85 1.08 7.06
C ALA A 328 -11.74 0.02 7.23
N GLY A 329 -10.49 0.45 7.45
CA GLY A 329 -9.37 -0.43 7.76
C GLY A 329 -9.57 -1.20 9.08
N GLY A 330 -10.00 -0.49 10.13
CA GLY A 330 -10.34 -1.09 11.43
C GLY A 330 -11.51 -2.09 11.32
N LEU A 331 -12.56 -1.72 10.58
CA LEU A 331 -13.69 -2.60 10.28
C LEU A 331 -13.26 -3.85 9.51
N ALA A 332 -12.36 -3.73 8.53
CA ALA A 332 -11.82 -4.87 7.80
C ALA A 332 -11.09 -5.83 8.74
N MET A 333 -10.27 -5.33 9.67
CA MET A 333 -9.55 -6.17 10.63
C MET A 333 -10.49 -6.85 11.64
N GLY A 334 -11.44 -6.11 12.21
CA GLY A 334 -12.45 -6.68 13.12
C GLY A 334 -13.38 -7.69 12.43
N GLY A 335 -13.79 -7.39 11.20
CA GLY A 335 -14.58 -8.28 10.35
C GLY A 335 -13.84 -9.55 9.97
N THR A 336 -12.56 -9.45 9.59
CA THR A 336 -11.70 -10.63 9.37
C THR A 336 -11.59 -11.48 10.63
N PHE A 337 -11.44 -10.87 11.81
CA PHE A 337 -11.39 -11.63 13.06
C PHE A 337 -12.68 -12.43 13.30
N LEU A 338 -13.84 -11.81 13.05
CA LEU A 338 -15.14 -12.48 13.13
C LEU A 338 -15.24 -13.63 12.12
N LEU A 339 -14.94 -13.39 10.85
CA LEU A 339 -15.00 -14.40 9.79
C LEU A 339 -14.03 -15.56 10.07
N ALA A 340 -12.81 -15.26 10.53
CA ALA A 340 -11.85 -16.28 10.94
C ALA A 340 -12.33 -17.06 12.17
N THR A 341 -13.10 -16.45 13.07
CA THR A 341 -13.72 -17.16 14.19
C THR A 341 -14.78 -18.14 13.74
N ILE A 342 -15.58 -17.78 12.74
CA ILE A 342 -16.60 -18.66 12.13
C ILE A 342 -15.94 -19.80 11.33
N ALA A 343 -14.88 -19.48 10.57
CA ALA A 343 -14.16 -20.43 9.73
C ALA A 343 -13.14 -21.31 10.49
N SER A 344 -12.85 -21.00 11.76
CA SER A 344 -11.85 -21.70 12.54
C SER A 344 -12.20 -23.19 12.66
N PRO A 345 -11.23 -24.10 12.38
CA PRO A 345 -11.45 -25.54 12.46
C PRO A 345 -11.60 -26.03 13.89
N THR A 346 -11.02 -25.33 14.86
CA THR A 346 -11.22 -25.59 16.28
C THR A 346 -12.52 -24.93 16.72
N ARG A 347 -13.65 -25.56 16.40
CA ARG A 347 -14.95 -25.17 16.94
C ARG A 347 -14.99 -25.54 18.43
N VAL A 348 -14.47 -24.65 19.27
CA VAL A 348 -14.73 -24.75 20.70
C VAL A 348 -16.23 -24.52 20.88
N ALA A 349 -16.93 -25.50 21.47
CA ALA A 349 -18.34 -25.36 21.84
C ALA A 349 -18.53 -24.04 22.61
N GLY A 350 -19.41 -23.16 22.12
CA GLY A 350 -19.63 -21.82 22.70
C GLY A 350 -18.95 -20.65 21.99
N ALA A 351 -18.12 -20.85 20.95
CA ALA A 351 -17.58 -19.75 20.12
C ALA A 351 -18.69 -18.85 19.51
N VAL A 352 -19.85 -19.44 19.27
CA VAL A 352 -21.03 -18.78 18.70
C VAL A 352 -21.84 -18.01 19.76
N ALA A 353 -21.56 -18.17 21.06
CA ALA A 353 -22.28 -17.48 22.15
C ALA A 353 -21.64 -16.14 22.57
N LEU A 354 -20.47 -15.78 22.04
CA LEU A 354 -19.85 -14.48 22.31
C LEU A 354 -20.55 -13.37 21.52
N PRO A 355 -20.71 -12.17 22.08
CA PRO A 355 -21.24 -11.03 21.35
C PRO A 355 -20.28 -10.61 20.23
N TRP A 356 -20.57 -11.09 19.01
CA TRP A 356 -19.74 -10.93 17.80
C TRP A 356 -19.44 -9.48 17.43
N TRP A 357 -20.25 -8.54 17.91
CA TRP A 357 -20.04 -7.12 17.72
C TRP A 357 -18.83 -6.60 18.50
N ARG A 358 -18.40 -7.24 19.60
CA ARG A 358 -17.30 -6.73 20.44
C ARG A 358 -15.94 -6.74 19.71
N PRO A 359 -15.48 -7.84 19.07
CA PRO A 359 -14.23 -7.79 18.30
C PRO A 359 -14.30 -6.84 17.10
N VAL A 360 -15.46 -6.72 16.45
CA VAL A 360 -15.67 -5.79 15.34
C VAL A 360 -15.55 -4.34 15.81
N ALA A 361 -16.22 -3.99 16.91
CA ALA A 361 -16.14 -2.68 17.54
C ALA A 361 -14.71 -2.37 18.03
N LEU A 362 -14.02 -3.35 18.60
CA LEU A 362 -12.62 -3.21 18.99
C LEU A 362 -11.73 -2.91 17.79
N GLY A 363 -11.87 -3.65 16.68
CA GLY A 363 -11.12 -3.40 15.45
C GLY A 363 -11.41 -2.02 14.85
N LEU A 364 -12.68 -1.62 14.76
CA LEU A 364 -13.11 -0.31 14.27
C LEU A 364 -12.52 0.82 15.13
N GLY A 365 -12.63 0.70 16.46
CA GLY A 365 -12.09 1.66 17.41
C GLY A 365 -10.57 1.75 17.35
N ALA A 366 -9.89 0.60 17.32
CA ALA A 366 -8.43 0.54 17.26
C ALA A 366 -7.86 1.08 15.93
N GLY A 367 -8.56 0.88 14.81
CA GLY A 367 -8.17 1.51 13.53
C GLY A 367 -8.21 3.03 13.62
N CYS A 368 -9.35 3.58 14.04
CA CYS A 368 -9.56 5.02 14.16
C CYS A 368 -8.64 5.67 15.20
N VAL A 369 -8.69 5.19 16.45
CA VAL A 369 -7.87 5.73 17.55
C VAL A 369 -6.38 5.53 17.27
N GLY A 370 -6.00 4.39 16.71
CA GLY A 370 -4.61 4.10 16.36
C GLY A 370 -4.05 5.06 15.31
N SER A 371 -4.78 5.32 14.22
CA SER A 371 -4.31 6.29 13.22
C SER A 371 -4.30 7.73 13.74
N LEU A 372 -5.16 8.07 14.70
CA LEU A 372 -5.13 9.37 15.36
C LEU A 372 -3.90 9.49 16.29
N ILE A 373 -3.56 8.45 17.04
CA ILE A 373 -2.32 8.40 17.84
C ILE A 373 -1.12 8.57 16.91
N ASP A 374 -1.07 7.85 15.79
CA ASP A 374 -0.03 7.98 14.78
C ASP A 374 0.08 9.42 14.26
N SER A 375 -1.06 10.03 13.89
CA SER A 375 -1.10 11.42 13.42
C SER A 375 -0.60 12.42 14.46
N VAL A 376 -0.92 12.22 15.75
CA VAL A 376 -0.43 13.09 16.84
C VAL A 376 1.09 12.95 17.01
N LEU A 377 1.60 11.72 17.00
CA LEU A 377 3.05 11.47 17.06
C LEU A 377 3.75 12.03 15.82
N GLY A 378 3.17 11.85 14.63
CA GLY A 378 3.64 12.41 13.38
C GLY A 378 3.73 13.93 13.39
N ALA A 379 2.72 14.61 13.93
CA ALA A 379 2.70 16.08 14.02
C ALA A 379 3.69 16.65 15.05
N THR A 380 4.13 15.85 16.04
CA THR A 380 4.90 16.34 17.20
C THR A 380 6.36 15.87 17.21
N ILE A 381 6.60 14.59 16.95
CA ILE A 381 7.92 13.94 17.12
C ILE A 381 8.47 13.33 15.84
N GLN A 382 7.82 13.55 14.69
CA GLN A 382 8.31 13.17 13.37
C GLN A 382 8.48 14.41 12.50
N PHE A 383 9.70 14.68 12.06
CA PHE A 383 9.98 15.87 11.26
C PHE A 383 9.30 15.82 9.88
N THR A 384 8.69 16.93 9.48
CA THR A 384 8.26 17.19 8.11
C THR A 384 8.79 18.54 7.67
N GLY A 385 9.41 18.58 6.50
CA GLY A 385 9.78 19.82 5.82
C GLY A 385 9.41 19.81 4.33
N TYR A 386 9.41 20.99 3.73
CA TYR A 386 9.23 21.19 2.30
C TYR A 386 10.57 21.55 1.66
N ASN A 387 11.03 20.70 0.74
CA ASN A 387 12.25 20.98 -0.02
C ASN A 387 11.91 21.89 -1.21
N ARG A 388 12.51 23.09 -1.23
CA ARG A 388 12.23 24.10 -2.26
C ARG A 388 12.82 23.75 -3.63
N VAL A 389 13.85 22.91 -3.67
CA VAL A 389 14.53 22.50 -4.91
C VAL A 389 13.76 21.37 -5.59
N SER A 390 13.37 20.35 -4.83
CA SER A 390 12.62 19.20 -5.39
C SER A 390 11.12 19.48 -5.51
N GLY A 391 10.61 20.48 -4.78
CA GLY A 391 9.18 20.80 -4.71
C GLY A 391 8.35 19.78 -3.93
N LYS A 392 8.99 18.88 -3.18
CA LYS A 392 8.37 17.75 -2.48
C LYS A 392 8.48 17.84 -0.96
N ILE A 393 7.63 17.08 -0.27
CA ILE A 393 7.70 16.90 1.18
C ILE A 393 8.85 15.95 1.52
N THR A 394 9.58 16.24 2.60
CA THR A 394 10.72 15.45 3.06
C THR A 394 10.70 15.24 4.56
N GLY A 395 11.09 14.05 4.99
CA GLY A 395 11.21 13.68 6.40
C GLY A 395 12.56 14.02 7.02
N ARG A 396 13.44 14.75 6.30
CA ARG A 396 14.80 15.05 6.76
C ARG A 396 15.09 16.55 6.74
N PRO A 397 15.67 17.12 7.81
CA PRO A 397 16.17 18.49 7.78
C PRO A 397 17.31 18.65 6.75
N GLY A 398 17.42 19.84 6.16
CA GLY A 398 18.45 20.17 5.19
C GLY A 398 18.50 21.66 4.87
N PRO A 399 19.53 22.13 4.17
CA PRO A 399 19.73 23.56 3.87
C PRO A 399 18.59 24.16 3.02
N ASP A 400 18.02 23.37 2.10
CA ASP A 400 16.94 23.81 1.20
C ASP A 400 15.53 23.45 1.71
N VAL A 401 15.43 22.99 2.98
CA VAL A 401 14.20 22.45 3.56
C VAL A 401 13.59 23.44 4.53
N THR A 402 12.36 23.87 4.25
CA THR A 402 11.56 24.67 5.19
C THR A 402 10.76 23.77 6.10
N ALA A 403 10.97 23.83 7.41
CA ALA A 403 10.23 23.03 8.38
C ALA A 403 8.73 23.34 8.36
N ILE A 404 7.89 22.31 8.44
CA ILE A 404 6.43 22.40 8.53
C ILE A 404 5.96 21.99 9.93
N SER A 405 6.32 20.78 10.38
CA SER A 405 5.84 20.20 11.63
C SER A 405 6.82 19.19 12.22
N GLY A 406 6.61 18.90 13.51
CA GLY A 406 7.33 17.87 14.25
C GLY A 406 8.81 18.15 14.51
N SER A 407 9.43 17.22 15.23
CA SER A 407 10.86 17.20 15.54
C SER A 407 11.51 15.94 14.96
N PRO A 408 12.81 15.93 14.64
CA PRO A 408 13.48 14.77 14.03
C PRO A 408 13.83 13.69 15.08
N LEU A 409 12.95 13.48 16.07
CA LEU A 409 13.18 12.53 17.17
C LEU A 409 12.98 11.09 16.69
N LEU A 410 11.86 10.82 16.02
CA LEU A 410 11.54 9.50 15.45
C LEU A 410 11.37 9.60 13.93
N ASP A 411 11.74 8.51 13.26
CA ASP A 411 11.40 8.31 11.85
C ASP A 411 10.02 7.65 11.71
N ASN A 412 9.53 7.55 10.47
CA ASN A 412 8.22 6.98 10.18
C ASN A 412 8.07 5.55 10.70
N ASN A 413 9.13 4.73 10.61
CA ASN A 413 9.05 3.34 11.03
C ASN A 413 8.91 3.23 12.55
N ALA A 414 9.64 4.07 13.28
CA ALA A 414 9.55 4.14 14.73
C ALA A 414 8.18 4.66 15.19
N VAL A 415 7.63 5.70 14.54
CA VAL A 415 6.28 6.21 14.85
C VAL A 415 5.23 5.14 14.67
N ASN A 416 5.19 4.46 13.52
CA ASN A 416 4.25 3.35 13.27
C ASN A 416 4.40 2.22 14.31
N GLY A 417 5.63 1.89 14.71
CA GLY A 417 5.88 0.87 15.73
C GLY A 417 5.36 1.28 17.11
N VAL A 418 5.54 2.55 17.49
CA VAL A 418 5.08 3.09 18.78
C VAL A 418 3.56 3.24 18.79
N SER A 419 2.95 3.84 17.77
CA SER A 419 1.51 4.06 17.68
C SER A 419 0.74 2.74 17.71
N ALA A 420 1.18 1.74 16.93
CA ALA A 420 0.57 0.42 16.91
C ALA A 420 0.76 -0.35 18.23
N SER A 421 1.93 -0.22 18.88
CA SER A 421 2.18 -0.85 20.19
C SER A 421 1.32 -0.24 21.30
N LEU A 422 1.16 1.09 21.31
CA LEU A 422 0.26 1.78 22.25
C LEU A 422 -1.19 1.33 22.02
N THR A 423 -1.62 1.26 20.76
CA THR A 423 -2.97 0.80 20.41
C THR A 423 -3.21 -0.66 20.81
N ALA A 424 -2.20 -1.51 20.68
CA ALA A 424 -2.24 -2.89 21.16
C ALA A 424 -2.41 -2.96 22.69
N ALA A 425 -1.65 -2.16 23.44
CA ALA A 425 -1.77 -2.10 24.90
C ALA A 425 -3.16 -1.60 25.35
N LEU A 426 -3.70 -0.58 24.69
CA LEU A 426 -5.06 -0.09 24.93
C LEU A 426 -6.10 -1.17 24.62
N SER A 427 -5.96 -1.87 23.51
CA SER A 427 -6.86 -2.96 23.12
C SER A 427 -6.81 -4.13 24.10
N ALA A 428 -5.62 -4.45 24.61
CA ALA A 428 -5.44 -5.44 25.67
C ALA A 428 -6.18 -5.04 26.96
N ALA A 429 -6.03 -3.78 27.38
CA ALA A 429 -6.69 -3.26 28.58
C ALA A 429 -8.21 -3.27 28.43
N VAL A 430 -8.73 -2.80 27.30
CA VAL A 430 -10.15 -2.84 26.97
C VAL A 430 -10.69 -4.28 27.02
N ALA A 431 -9.91 -5.25 26.52
CA ALA A 431 -10.36 -6.63 26.48
C ALA A 431 -10.56 -7.26 27.86
N VAL A 432 -9.76 -6.88 28.87
CA VAL A 432 -9.91 -7.39 30.24
C VAL A 432 -11.25 -6.99 30.87
N TYR A 433 -11.87 -5.89 30.43
CA TYR A 433 -13.17 -5.43 30.91
C TYR A 433 -14.33 -5.85 30.01
N LEU A 434 -14.11 -5.92 28.70
CA LEU A 434 -15.16 -6.21 27.72
C LEU A 434 -15.34 -7.70 27.42
N PHE A 435 -14.40 -8.57 27.76
CA PHE A 435 -14.42 -10.00 27.46
C PHE A 435 -14.03 -10.81 28.69
#